data_AF-A0A227J0R1-F1
#
_entry.id   AF-A0A227J0R1-F1
#
_cell.length_a   1.000
_cell.length_b   1.000
_cell.length_c   1.000
_cell.angle_alpha   90.00
_cell.angle_beta   90.00
_cell.angle_gamma   90.00
#
_symmetry.space_group_name_H-M   'P 1'
#
loop_
_entity.id
_entity.type
_entity.pdbx_description
1 polymer ?
#
loop_
_entity_poly.entity_id
_entity_poly.type
_entity_poly.pdbx_seq_one_letter_code
_entity_poly.pdbx_strand_id
1 'polypeptide(L)'
;GRDITLVTWGACVVESLQAAQTLSSQGIEVEVIDLASIKPIDTATIFRSLEKTGRLLVVHEASKTCGVGSELLARTAEHAMCLLKAPPKRVTGMD
;
A
#
# COMPACT_ATOMS: atom_id res chain seq x y z
N GLY A 1 -10.69 5.67 1.30
CA GLY A 1 -10.69 5.75 -0.17
C GLY A 1 -11.28 4.47 -0.75
N ARG A 2 -11.78 4.49 -1.98
CA ARG A 2 -12.47 3.32 -2.57
C ARG A 2 -11.78 2.71 -3.79
N ASP A 3 -10.77 3.37 -4.36
CA ASP A 3 -10.20 2.94 -5.65
C ASP A 3 -8.90 2.14 -5.50
N ILE A 4 -8.08 2.50 -4.51
CA ILE A 4 -6.79 1.87 -4.22
C ILE A 4 -6.39 2.00 -2.74
N THR A 5 -5.85 0.93 -2.17
CA THR A 5 -5.18 0.92 -0.88
C THR A 5 -3.69 1.22 -1.09
N LEU A 6 -3.19 2.28 -0.45
CA LEU A 6 -1.78 2.67 -0.45
C LEU A 6 -1.23 2.47 0.96
N VAL A 7 -0.29 1.54 1.11
CA VAL A 7 0.39 1.25 2.37
C VAL A 7 1.76 1.91 2.37
N THR A 8 2.06 2.66 3.41
CA THR A 8 3.32 3.41 3.57
C THR A 8 3.66 3.56 5.05
N TRP A 9 4.79 4.19 5.37
CA TRP A 9 5.20 4.50 6.73
C TRP A 9 6.29 5.58 6.75
N GLY A 10 6.50 6.19 7.91
CA GLY A 10 7.57 7.16 8.13
C GLY A 10 7.46 8.38 7.23
N ALA A 11 8.58 8.82 6.65
CA ALA A 11 8.64 10.02 5.82
C ALA A 11 7.65 9.97 4.65
N CYS A 12 7.56 8.82 3.96
CA CYS A 12 6.72 8.61 2.78
C CYS A 12 5.22 8.81 3.01
N VAL A 13 4.75 8.93 4.25
CA VAL A 13 3.34 9.23 4.56
C VAL A 13 2.94 10.61 4.01
N VAL A 14 3.83 11.61 4.12
CA VAL A 14 3.52 12.99 3.70
C VAL A 14 3.31 13.05 2.18
N GLU A 15 4.23 12.49 1.41
CA GLU A 15 4.15 12.45 -0.05
C GLU A 15 2.95 11.59 -0.51
N SER A 16 2.65 10.51 0.21
CA SER A 16 1.49 9.66 -0.09
C SER A 16 0.16 10.39 0.10
N LEU A 17 0.04 11.19 1.15
CA LEU A 17 -1.15 12.02 1.40
C LEU A 17 -1.29 13.14 0.35
N GLN A 18 -0.18 13.78 -0.05
CA GLN A 18 -0.18 14.76 -1.13
C GLN A 18 -0.63 14.14 -2.46
N ALA A 19 -0.08 12.97 -2.81
CA ALA A 19 -0.48 12.23 -4.00
C ALA A 19 -1.97 11.84 -3.96
N ALA A 20 -2.46 11.38 -2.81
CA ALA A 20 -3.88 11.08 -2.61
C ALA A 20 -4.77 12.32 -2.84
N GLN A 21 -4.34 13.50 -2.36
CA GLN A 21 -5.07 14.76 -2.58
C GLN A 21 -5.07 15.18 -4.05
N THR A 22 -3.95 15.04 -4.76
CA THR A 22 -3.87 15.29 -6.21
C THR A 22 -4.74 14.32 -7.01
N LEU A 23 -4.82 13.05 -6.62
CA LEU A 23 -5.66 12.05 -7.28
C LEU A 23 -7.15 12.26 -7.01
N SER A 24 -7.49 12.77 -5.83
CA SER A 24 -8.87 13.11 -5.48
C SER A 24 -9.47 14.18 -6.41
N SER A 25 -8.68 15.16 -6.86
CA SER A 25 -9.15 16.15 -7.86
C SER A 25 -9.40 15.54 -9.24
N GLN A 26 -8.92 14.33 -9.50
CA GLN A 26 -9.15 13.54 -10.70
C GLN A 26 -10.24 12.47 -10.49
N GLY A 27 -10.92 12.48 -9.33
CA GLY A 27 -11.98 11.54 -8.98
C GLY A 27 -11.48 10.16 -8.53
N ILE A 28 -10.19 10.02 -8.21
CA ILE A 28 -9.59 8.78 -7.73
C ILE A 28 -9.36 8.89 -6.22
N GLU A 29 -10.02 8.03 -5.44
CA GLU A 29 -9.92 8.02 -3.99
C GLU A 29 -8.92 6.96 -3.51
N VAL A 30 -7.79 7.45 -3.00
CA VAL A 30 -6.76 6.62 -2.36
C VAL A 30 -7.11 6.43 -0.88
N GLU A 31 -7.05 5.19 -0.40
CA GLU A 31 -7.02 4.90 1.04
C GLU A 31 -5.57 4.73 1.50
N VAL A 32 -5.04 5.75 2.16
CA VAL A 32 -3.67 5.74 2.70
C VAL A 32 -3.66 5.08 4.07
N ILE A 33 -2.81 4.08 4.25
CA ILE A 33 -2.54 3.39 5.52
C ILE A 33 -1.10 3.67 5.90
N ASP A 34 -0.89 4.32 7.03
CA ASP A 34 0.39 4.33 7.74
C ASP A 34 0.50 3.05 8.59
N LEU A 35 1.53 2.23 8.35
CA LEU A 35 1.72 0.99 9.10
C LEU A 35 1.98 1.24 10.59
N ALA A 36 2.63 2.35 10.95
CA ALA A 36 3.17 2.66 12.28
C ALA A 36 4.18 1.63 12.87
N SER A 37 3.99 0.33 12.67
CA SER A 37 4.86 -0.76 13.10
C SER A 37 5.17 -1.72 11.96
N ILE A 38 6.46 -1.92 11.70
CA ILE A 38 6.94 -2.89 10.71
C ILE A 38 6.94 -4.31 11.28
N LYS A 39 7.04 -4.45 12.61
CA LYS A 39 7.01 -5.75 13.27
C LYS A 39 6.36 -5.62 14.64
N PRO A 40 5.18 -6.24 14.87
CA PRO A 40 4.38 -7.01 13.90
C PRO A 40 3.65 -6.12 12.87
N ILE A 41 3.49 -6.62 11.63
CA ILE A 41 2.69 -5.95 10.59
C ILE A 41 1.20 -6.18 10.85
N ASP A 42 0.41 -5.10 10.90
CA ASP A 42 -1.05 -5.18 10.95
C ASP A 42 -1.66 -5.49 9.57
N THR A 43 -1.59 -6.76 9.19
CA THR A 43 -2.20 -7.24 7.94
C THR A 43 -3.73 -7.19 7.94
N ALA A 44 -4.38 -7.20 9.11
CA ALA A 44 -5.83 -7.19 9.20
C ALA A 44 -6.40 -5.86 8.68
N THR A 45 -5.80 -4.74 9.06
CA THR A 45 -6.18 -3.41 8.56
C THR A 45 -5.97 -3.30 7.04
N ILE A 46 -4.86 -3.84 6.53
CA ILE A 46 -4.54 -3.81 5.10
C ILE A 46 -5.55 -4.62 4.30
N PHE A 47 -5.87 -5.84 4.73
CA PHE A 47 -6.80 -6.72 4.01
C PHE A 47 -8.23 -6.17 4.05
N ARG A 48 -8.67 -5.62 5.18
CA ARG A 48 -9.97 -4.94 5.26
C ARG A 48 -10.06 -3.72 4.32
N SER A 49 -8.96 -3.00 4.16
CA SER A 49 -8.89 -1.93 3.16
C SER A 49 -8.94 -2.48 1.74
N LEU A 50 -8.21 -3.57 1.49
CA LEU A 50 -8.13 -4.22 0.18
C LEU A 50 -9.46 -4.82 -0.26
N GLU A 51 -10.29 -5.34 0.65
CA GLU A 51 -11.66 -5.79 0.35
C GLU A 51 -12.51 -4.68 -0.28
N LYS A 52 -12.32 -3.43 0.16
CA LYS A 52 -13.04 -2.27 -0.39
C LYS A 52 -12.48 -1.86 -1.75
N THR A 53 -11.16 -1.71 -1.84
CA THR A 53 -10.51 -1.08 -2.99
C THR A 53 -10.22 -2.07 -4.13
N GLY A 54 -9.78 -3.27 -3.76
CA GLY A 54 -9.31 -4.33 -4.64
C GLY A 54 -7.99 -4.02 -5.34
N ARG A 55 -7.24 -2.99 -4.91
CA ARG A 55 -5.92 -2.65 -5.49
C ARG A 55 -4.95 -2.27 -4.38
N LEU A 56 -3.71 -2.75 -4.47
CA LEU A 56 -2.68 -2.51 -3.48
C LEU A 56 -1.44 -1.85 -4.11
N LEU A 57 -1.00 -0.76 -3.50
CA LEU A 57 0.29 -0.11 -3.75
C LEU A 57 1.04 0.01 -2.42
N VAL A 58 2.32 -0.39 -2.40
CA VAL A 58 3.20 -0.15 -1.26
C VAL A 58 4.25 0.90 -1.63
N VAL A 59 4.45 1.89 -0.76
CA VAL A 59 5.41 2.98 -0.97
C VAL A 59 6.41 3.00 0.19
N HIS A 60 7.71 3.00 -0.10
CA HIS A 60 8.75 3.18 0.91
C HIS A 60 10.10 3.61 0.30
N GLU A 61 10.93 4.35 1.04
CA GLU A 61 12.22 4.85 0.54
C GLU A 61 13.32 3.79 0.40
N ALA A 62 13.25 2.69 1.16
CA ALA A 62 14.26 1.63 1.12
C ALA A 62 14.32 0.92 -0.25
N SER A 63 15.42 0.21 -0.51
CA SER A 63 15.65 -0.58 -1.73
C SER A 63 14.50 -1.54 -2.04
N LYS A 64 14.27 -1.76 -3.34
CA LYS A 64 13.20 -2.62 -3.83
C LYS A 64 13.43 -4.06 -3.44
N THR A 65 14.64 -4.55 -3.64
CA THR A 65 15.00 -5.94 -3.38
C THR A 65 15.10 -6.17 -1.88
N CYS A 66 14.44 -7.23 -1.39
CA CYS A 66 14.39 -7.59 0.04
C CYS A 66 13.84 -6.50 1.00
N GLY A 67 13.16 -5.48 0.49
CA GLY A 67 12.52 -4.45 1.31
C GLY A 67 11.20 -4.90 1.94
N VAL A 68 10.71 -4.20 2.96
CA VAL A 68 9.45 -4.55 3.66
C VAL A 68 8.26 -4.66 2.71
N GLY A 69 8.24 -3.88 1.63
CA GLY A 69 7.21 -4.00 0.61
C GLY A 69 7.11 -5.40 -0.03
N SER A 70 8.19 -6.19 -0.09
CA SER A 70 8.11 -7.57 -0.59
C SER A 70 7.36 -8.49 0.36
N GLU A 71 7.55 -8.34 1.68
CA GLU A 71 6.83 -9.11 2.71
C GLU A 71 5.31 -8.83 2.66
N LEU A 72 4.93 -7.57 2.50
CA LEU A 72 3.52 -7.17 2.33
C LEU A 72 2.88 -7.82 1.11
N LEU A 73 3.59 -7.82 -0.03
CA LEU A 73 3.10 -8.46 -1.24
C LEU A 73 3.03 -9.99 -1.10
N ALA A 74 4.01 -10.61 -0.43
CA ALA A 74 4.00 -12.05 -0.17
C ALA A 74 2.78 -12.46 0.67
N ARG A 75 2.54 -11.79 1.81
CA ARG A 75 1.36 -12.05 2.65
C ARG A 75 0.05 -11.79 1.92
N THR A 76 0.01 -10.75 1.09
CA THR A 76 -1.18 -10.48 0.26
C THR A 76 -1.41 -11.60 -0.74
N ALA A 77 -0.36 -12.12 -1.37
CA ALA A 77 -0.46 -13.25 -2.28
C ALA A 77 -0.91 -14.55 -1.58
N GLU A 78 -0.45 -14.79 -0.36
CA GLU A 78 -0.80 -15.98 0.42
C GLU A 78 -2.23 -15.96 0.96
N HIS A 79 -2.71 -14.78 1.40
CA HIS A 79 -3.95 -14.70 2.18
C HIS A 79 -5.07 -13.90 1.52
N ALA A 80 -4.76 -13.06 0.54
CA ALA A 80 -5.69 -12.04 0.02
C ALA A 80 -5.62 -11.89 -1.51
N MET A 81 -5.05 -12.86 -2.23
CA MET A 81 -4.89 -12.79 -3.69
C MET A 81 -6.23 -12.62 -4.40
N CYS A 82 -7.29 -13.27 -3.90
CA CYS A 82 -8.64 -13.20 -4.47
C CYS A 82 -9.27 -11.81 -4.39
N LEU A 83 -8.77 -10.91 -3.54
CA LEU A 83 -9.27 -9.54 -3.40
C LEU A 83 -8.71 -8.61 -4.50
N LEU A 84 -7.62 -8.99 -5.16
CA LEU A 84 -6.90 -8.13 -6.10
C LEU A 84 -7.57 -8.09 -7.48
N LYS A 85 -8.01 -6.89 -7.88
CA LYS A 85 -8.50 -6.54 -9.22
C LYS A 85 -7.35 -6.29 -10.21
N ALA A 86 -6.13 -6.12 -9.72
CA ALA A 86 -4.92 -5.90 -10.52
C ALA A 86 -3.67 -6.35 -9.75
N PRO A 87 -2.54 -6.67 -10.44
CA PRO A 87 -1.30 -7.05 -9.76
C PRO A 87 -0.81 -5.93 -8.82
N PRO A 88 -0.46 -6.25 -7.56
CA PRO A 88 -0.01 -5.25 -6.59
C PRO A 88 1.33 -4.67 -7.03
N LYS A 89 1.56 -3.40 -6.70
CA LYS A 89 2.77 -2.67 -7.12
C LYS A 89 3.54 -2.12 -5.92
N ARG A 90 4.81 -1.80 -6.17
CA ARG A 90 5.72 -1.20 -5.18
C ARG A 90 6.41 -0.01 -5.83
N VAL A 91 6.41 1.13 -5.14
CA VAL A 91 7.19 2.32 -5.47
C VAL A 91 8.24 2.45 -4.38
N THR A 92 9.51 2.34 -4.76
CA THR A 92 10.61 2.22 -3.82
C THR A 92 11.80 3.10 -4.21
N GLY A 93 12.78 3.20 -3.32
CA GLY A 93 14.13 3.59 -3.73
C GLY A 93 14.68 2.63 -4.78
N MET A 94 15.70 3.11 -5.52
CA MET A 94 16.47 2.24 -6.42
C MET A 94 17.19 1.15 -5.63
N ASP A 95 17.53 0.07 -6.32
CA ASP A 95 18.39 -0.97 -5.78
C ASP A 95 19.85 -0.50 -5.71
#